data_AF-A0A0N4VR71-F1
#
_entry.id   AF-A0A0N4VR71-F1
#
_cell.length_a   1.000
_cell.length_b   1.000
_cell.length_c   1.000
_cell.angle_alpha   90.00
_cell.angle_beta   90.00
_cell.angle_gamma   90.00
#
_symmetry.space_group_name_H-M   'P 1'
#
loop_
_entity.id
_entity.type
_entity.pdbx_description
1 polymer ?
#
loop_
_entity_poly.entity_id
_entity_poly.type
_entity_poly.pdbx_seq_one_letter_code
_entity_poly.pdbx_strand_id
1 'polypeptide(L)'
;MSLYEETVTRPQELIDQLALAKEVITNITLDIRQIEENLELYQSATESKTSCASTMHYNPPPAIPKFTGTVKTWTSFWNAFEAYIDENPNMREIQKLAYLLQSLEREAKNLVGGYYIIPSNYALVKDVLKRKYDRPNRLVKELYGELIALKTVDNRGLPKFATEVERIFQQLEGANQPVEVGIYERIIEFKLPYQTLLRLAERKRTKTD
;
A
#
# COMPACT_ATOMS: atom_id res chain seq x y z
N MET A 1 34.11 15.78 -37.85
CA MET A 1 33.66 14.41 -37.53
C MET A 1 34.74 13.78 -36.65
N SER A 2 34.52 13.73 -35.34
CA SER A 2 35.31 12.95 -34.39
C SER A 2 34.36 12.58 -33.25
N LEU A 3 33.57 11.53 -33.48
CA LEU A 3 32.87 10.79 -32.44
C LEU A 3 33.89 9.80 -31.87
N TYR A 4 34.04 9.75 -30.55
CA TYR A 4 34.56 8.67 -29.69
C TYR A 4 35.22 9.29 -28.45
N GLU A 5 34.42 9.88 -27.56
CA GLU A 5 34.78 9.92 -26.14
C GLU A 5 34.44 8.56 -25.56
N GLU A 6 35.44 7.67 -25.57
CA GLU A 6 35.39 6.39 -24.89
C GLU A 6 35.60 6.67 -23.40
N THR A 7 34.52 6.57 -22.61
CA THR A 7 34.57 6.78 -21.15
C THR A 7 35.41 5.66 -20.53
N VAL A 8 36.67 5.95 -20.21
CA VAL A 8 37.56 5.02 -19.51
C VAL A 8 37.05 4.86 -18.07
N THR A 9 36.28 3.79 -17.82
CA THR A 9 35.82 3.41 -16.48
C THR A 9 37.04 3.26 -15.57
N ARG A 10 37.05 4.01 -14.45
CA ARG A 10 38.20 4.11 -13.56
C ARG A 10 38.45 2.74 -12.91
N PRO A 11 39.70 2.25 -12.80
CA PRO A 11 40.00 0.93 -12.23
C PRO A 11 39.37 0.69 -10.84
N GLN A 12 39.24 1.74 -10.04
CA GLN A 12 38.60 1.68 -8.71
C GLN A 12 37.10 1.41 -8.78
N GLU A 13 36.41 1.97 -9.77
CA GLU A 13 34.98 1.80 -9.96
C GLU A 13 34.63 0.36 -10.35
N LEU A 14 35.51 -0.30 -11.12
CA LEU A 14 35.40 -1.72 -11.42
C LEU A 14 35.60 -2.60 -10.18
N ILE A 15 36.53 -2.23 -9.29
CA ILE A 15 36.76 -2.95 -8.02
C ILE A 15 35.54 -2.81 -7.11
N ASP A 16 34.97 -1.61 -7.01
CA ASP A 16 33.80 -1.32 -6.18
C ASP A 16 32.56 -2.05 -6.71
N GLN A 17 32.34 -2.06 -8.03
CA GLN A 17 31.28 -2.85 -8.67
C GLN A 17 31.44 -4.35 -8.43
N LEU A 18 32.68 -4.86 -8.47
CA LEU A 18 32.97 -6.27 -8.24
C LEU A 18 32.82 -6.65 -6.76
N ALA A 19 33.09 -5.74 -5.83
CA ALA A 19 32.81 -5.91 -4.41
C ALA A 19 31.30 -5.95 -4.14
N LEU A 20 30.53 -5.02 -4.72
CA LEU A 20 29.07 -5.00 -4.63
C LEU A 20 28.45 -6.26 -5.22
N ALA A 21 28.92 -6.70 -6.39
CA ALA A 21 28.44 -7.93 -7.03
C ALA A 21 28.69 -9.16 -6.15
N LYS A 22 29.85 -9.25 -5.49
CA LYS A 22 30.16 -10.32 -4.54
C LYS A 22 29.21 -10.32 -3.34
N GLU A 23 28.93 -9.15 -2.76
CA GLU A 23 28.00 -9.02 -1.64
C GLU A 23 26.59 -9.48 -2.03
N VAL A 24 26.12 -9.06 -3.21
CA VAL A 24 24.82 -9.50 -3.75
C VAL A 24 24.80 -11.02 -3.93
N ILE A 25 25.84 -11.60 -4.53
CA ILE A 25 25.96 -13.06 -4.71
C ILE A 25 25.93 -13.78 -3.36
N THR A 26 26.62 -13.26 -2.33
CA THR A 26 26.60 -13.88 -1.00
C THR A 26 25.23 -13.86 -0.37
N ASN A 27 24.51 -12.74 -0.45
CA ASN A 27 23.17 -12.63 0.10
C ASN A 27 22.18 -13.57 -0.61
N ILE A 28 22.23 -13.62 -1.94
CA ILE A 28 21.41 -14.56 -2.72
C ILE A 28 21.75 -16.01 -2.35
N THR A 29 23.04 -16.34 -2.16
CA THR A 29 23.47 -17.69 -1.78
C THR A 29 22.94 -18.08 -0.40
N LEU A 30 22.89 -17.13 0.54
CA LEU A 30 22.30 -17.36 1.87
C LEU A 30 20.79 -17.55 1.79
N ASP A 31 20.08 -16.74 0.99
CA ASP A 31 18.64 -16.89 0.77
C ASP A 31 18.31 -18.25 0.13
N ILE A 32 19.12 -18.71 -0.84
CA ILE A 32 18.98 -20.04 -1.46
C ILE A 32 19.13 -21.15 -0.41
N ARG A 33 20.17 -21.09 0.44
CA ARG A 33 20.37 -22.09 1.51
C ARG A 33 19.19 -22.14 2.48
N GLN A 34 18.63 -20.98 2.83
CA GLN A 34 17.46 -20.93 3.71
C GLN A 34 16.22 -21.53 3.04
N ILE A 35 16.06 -21.34 1.74
CA ILE A 35 14.97 -21.95 0.96
C ILE A 35 15.14 -23.48 0.90
N GLU A 36 16.36 -23.97 0.71
CA GLU A 36 16.67 -25.42 0.70
C GLU A 36 16.34 -26.06 2.05
N GLU A 37 16.78 -25.45 3.16
CA GLU A 37 16.48 -25.94 4.52
C GLU A 37 14.97 -25.94 4.80
N ASN A 38 14.26 -24.87 4.42
CA ASN A 38 12.82 -24.81 4.56
C ASN A 38 12.11 -25.88 3.71
N LEU A 39 12.62 -26.18 2.51
CA LEU A 39 12.05 -27.19 1.62
C LEU A 39 12.19 -28.61 2.20
N GLU A 40 13.31 -28.94 2.83
CA GLU A 40 13.52 -30.22 3.52
C GLU A 40 12.51 -30.38 4.69
N LEU A 41 12.26 -29.30 5.44
CA LEU A 41 11.25 -29.28 6.50
C LEU A 41 9.82 -29.48 5.96
N TYR A 42 9.46 -28.85 4.83
CA TYR A 42 8.15 -29.03 4.21
C TYR A 42 7.91 -30.44 3.67
N GLN A 43 8.91 -31.11 3.10
CA GLN A 43 8.78 -32.49 2.60
C GLN A 43 8.50 -33.47 3.73
N SER A 44 9.09 -33.26 4.91
CA SER A 44 8.82 -34.05 6.11
C SER A 44 7.40 -33.86 6.68
N ALA A 45 6.76 -32.72 6.40
CA ALA A 45 5.42 -32.39 6.91
C ALA A 45 4.27 -32.83 5.98
N THR A 46 4.56 -33.20 4.72
CA THR A 46 3.54 -33.48 3.69
C THR A 46 2.90 -34.87 3.74
N GLU A 47 3.32 -35.78 4.63
CA GLU A 47 2.68 -37.10 4.79
C GLU A 47 1.38 -37.09 5.60
N SER A 48 0.86 -35.92 5.98
CA SER A 48 -0.42 -35.83 6.71
C SER A 48 -1.21 -34.59 6.33
N LYS A 49 -2.10 -34.73 5.34
CA LYS A 49 -3.47 -34.17 5.30
C LYS A 49 -4.09 -34.33 3.90
N THR A 50 -4.76 -35.47 3.69
CA THR A 50 -5.80 -35.59 2.66
C THR A 50 -7.09 -35.98 3.36
N SER A 51 -8.00 -35.02 3.57
CA SER A 51 -9.46 -35.23 3.60
C SER A 51 -10.18 -33.94 3.99
N CYS A 52 -10.94 -33.38 3.04
CA CYS A 52 -12.39 -33.24 3.16
C CYS A 52 -12.96 -32.74 1.82
N ALA A 53 -13.67 -33.62 1.11
CA ALA A 53 -14.49 -33.24 -0.02
C ALA A 53 -15.84 -32.75 0.51
N SER A 54 -15.95 -31.45 0.79
CA SER A 54 -17.24 -30.79 0.97
C SER A 54 -17.63 -30.14 -0.34
N THR A 55 -18.86 -30.40 -0.80
CA THR A 55 -19.44 -29.83 -2.01
C THR A 55 -19.40 -28.32 -1.93
N MET A 56 -18.44 -27.74 -2.65
CA MET A 56 -18.10 -26.33 -2.63
C MET A 56 -19.17 -25.57 -3.42
N HIS A 57 -20.10 -24.89 -2.74
CA HIS A 57 -20.94 -23.90 -3.40
C HIS A 57 -20.05 -22.70 -3.76
N TYR A 58 -19.47 -22.75 -4.95
CA TYR A 58 -18.68 -21.66 -5.51
C TYR A 58 -19.64 -20.55 -5.94
N ASN A 59 -19.85 -19.58 -5.06
CA ASN A 59 -20.43 -18.32 -5.48
C ASN A 59 -19.28 -17.49 -6.08
N PRO A 60 -19.33 -17.10 -7.37
CA PRO A 60 -18.29 -16.25 -7.93
C PRO A 60 -18.23 -14.96 -7.11
N PRO A 61 -17.05 -14.51 -6.67
CA PRO A 61 -16.90 -13.25 -5.98
C PRO A 61 -17.47 -12.12 -6.83
N PRO A 62 -18.05 -11.08 -6.21
CA PRO A 62 -18.46 -9.89 -6.95
C PRO A 62 -17.29 -9.33 -7.76
N ALA A 63 -17.60 -8.70 -8.89
CA ALA A 63 -16.58 -8.18 -9.79
C ALA A 63 -15.72 -7.12 -9.08
N ILE A 64 -14.51 -7.51 -8.70
CA ILE A 64 -13.54 -6.59 -8.09
C ILE A 64 -12.97 -5.69 -9.19
N PRO A 65 -12.83 -4.38 -8.94
CA PRO A 65 -12.23 -3.46 -9.90
C PRO A 65 -10.80 -3.90 -10.27
N LYS A 66 -10.44 -3.68 -11.54
CA LYS A 66 -9.08 -3.95 -12.02
C LYS A 66 -8.11 -2.94 -11.40
N PHE A 67 -6.94 -3.42 -11.00
CA PHE A 67 -5.88 -2.60 -10.44
C PHE A 67 -4.70 -2.47 -11.39
N THR A 68 -4.46 -1.26 -11.88
CA THR A 68 -3.42 -0.96 -12.87
C THR A 68 -2.06 -0.64 -12.28
N GLY A 69 -1.96 -0.44 -10.95
CA GLY A 69 -0.74 0.03 -10.26
C GLY A 69 -0.81 1.46 -9.72
N THR A 70 -1.96 2.13 -9.75
CA THR A 70 -2.08 3.51 -9.24
C THR A 70 -2.22 3.52 -7.72
N VAL A 71 -1.25 4.11 -7.00
CA VAL A 71 -1.28 4.19 -5.52
C VAL A 71 -2.58 4.78 -4.97
N LYS A 72 -3.18 5.78 -5.64
CA LYS A 72 -4.45 6.39 -5.21
C LYS A 72 -5.63 5.42 -5.16
N THR A 73 -5.65 4.43 -6.05
CA THR A 73 -6.76 3.46 -6.13
C THR A 73 -6.44 2.18 -5.36
N TRP A 74 -5.23 2.06 -4.79
CA TRP A 74 -4.79 0.88 -4.05
C TRP A 74 -5.70 0.57 -2.86
N THR A 75 -5.97 1.54 -1.99
CA THR A 75 -6.77 1.33 -0.77
C THR A 75 -8.18 0.81 -1.11
N SER A 76 -8.84 1.42 -2.09
CA SER A 76 -10.17 0.99 -2.52
C SER A 76 -10.15 -0.42 -3.14
N PHE A 77 -9.15 -0.72 -3.97
CA PHE A 77 -8.98 -2.04 -4.55
C PHE A 77 -8.70 -3.09 -3.47
N TRP A 78 -7.74 -2.82 -2.58
CA TRP A 78 -7.29 -3.77 -1.57
C TRP A 78 -8.41 -4.07 -0.57
N ASN A 79 -9.14 -3.06 -0.08
CA ASN A 79 -10.27 -3.27 0.84
C ASN A 79 -11.35 -4.15 0.21
N ALA A 80 -11.68 -3.93 -1.07
CA ALA A 80 -12.65 -4.77 -1.78
C ALA A 80 -12.11 -6.20 -1.97
N PHE A 81 -10.85 -6.34 -2.40
CA PHE A 81 -10.23 -7.64 -2.56
C PHE A 81 -10.14 -8.40 -1.23
N GLU A 82 -9.83 -7.71 -0.14
CA GLU A 82 -9.68 -8.28 1.19
C GLU A 82 -11.02 -8.86 1.68
N ALA A 83 -12.09 -8.04 1.64
CA ALA A 83 -13.42 -8.43 2.08
C ALA A 83 -14.04 -9.59 1.27
N TYR A 84 -13.78 -9.67 -0.04
CA TYR A 84 -14.42 -10.66 -0.91
C TYR A 84 -13.58 -11.92 -1.17
N ILE A 85 -12.24 -11.81 -1.10
CA ILE A 85 -11.32 -12.89 -1.50
C ILE A 85 -10.37 -13.27 -0.38
N ASP A 86 -9.63 -12.32 0.18
CA ASP A 86 -8.57 -12.61 1.17
C ASP A 86 -9.16 -13.19 2.46
N GLU A 87 -10.23 -12.60 2.98
CA GLU A 87 -10.92 -13.02 4.20
C GLU A 87 -11.91 -14.17 3.96
N ASN A 88 -12.16 -14.54 2.70
CA ASN A 88 -13.09 -15.61 2.39
C ASN A 88 -12.52 -16.98 2.82
N PRO A 89 -13.11 -17.65 3.84
CA PRO A 89 -12.59 -18.91 4.36
C PRO A 89 -12.85 -20.07 3.40
N ASN A 90 -13.78 -19.90 2.45
CA ASN A 90 -14.12 -20.93 1.47
C ASN A 90 -13.16 -20.94 0.28
N MET A 91 -12.22 -20.01 0.16
CA MET A 91 -11.25 -20.00 -0.94
C MET A 91 -9.89 -20.52 -0.51
N ARG A 92 -9.30 -21.41 -1.32
CA ARG A 92 -7.91 -21.85 -1.15
C ARG A 92 -6.94 -20.78 -1.65
N GLU A 93 -5.73 -20.74 -1.09
CA GLU A 93 -4.69 -19.76 -1.44
C GLU A 93 -4.40 -19.70 -2.94
N ILE A 94 -4.33 -20.85 -3.63
CA ILE A 94 -4.13 -20.90 -5.08
C ILE A 94 -5.28 -20.23 -5.86
N GLN A 95 -6.52 -20.34 -5.37
CA GLN A 95 -7.67 -19.67 -5.96
C GLN A 95 -7.59 -18.16 -5.72
N LYS A 96 -7.25 -17.74 -4.49
CA LYS A 96 -7.04 -16.34 -4.13
C LYS A 96 -5.94 -15.70 -4.97
N LEU A 97 -4.82 -16.40 -5.17
CA LEU A 97 -3.71 -15.97 -6.01
C LEU A 97 -4.12 -15.84 -7.48
N ALA A 98 -4.81 -16.84 -8.03
CA ALA A 98 -5.30 -16.80 -9.41
C ALA A 98 -6.26 -15.61 -9.63
N TYR A 99 -7.12 -15.32 -8.64
CA TYR A 99 -8.00 -14.16 -8.66
C TYR A 99 -7.23 -12.85 -8.57
N LEU A 100 -6.27 -12.76 -7.66
CA LEU A 100 -5.42 -11.58 -7.49
C LEU A 100 -4.75 -11.23 -8.82
N LEU A 101 -4.05 -12.18 -9.45
CA LEU A 101 -3.36 -11.97 -10.72
C LEU A 101 -4.30 -11.57 -11.87
N GLN A 102 -5.52 -12.10 -11.91
CA GLN A 102 -6.53 -11.71 -12.90
C GLN A 102 -7.06 -10.28 -12.67
N SER A 103 -7.09 -9.82 -11.43
CA SER A 103 -7.52 -8.47 -11.07
C SER A 103 -6.44 -7.42 -11.26
N LEU A 104 -5.19 -7.82 -11.53
CA LEU A 104 -4.08 -6.91 -11.81
C LEU A 104 -3.94 -6.63 -13.31
N GLU A 105 -3.55 -5.40 -13.62
CA GLU A 105 -3.25 -4.93 -14.96
C GLU A 105 -1.97 -4.10 -14.99
N ARG A 106 -1.43 -3.90 -16.20
CA ARG A 106 -0.30 -3.01 -16.48
C ARG A 106 0.86 -3.19 -15.50
N GLU A 107 1.20 -2.13 -14.75
CA GLU A 107 2.38 -2.10 -13.89
C GLU A 107 2.24 -3.06 -12.71
N ALA A 108 1.05 -3.17 -12.13
CA ALA A 108 0.81 -4.08 -11.02
C ALA A 108 0.91 -5.54 -11.47
N LYS A 109 0.43 -5.87 -12.67
CA LYS A 109 0.58 -7.21 -13.24
C LYS A 109 2.03 -7.53 -13.55
N ASN A 110 2.79 -6.59 -14.11
CA ASN A 110 4.20 -6.79 -14.42
C ASN A 110 5.04 -7.02 -13.16
N LEU A 111 4.72 -6.35 -12.05
CA LEU A 111 5.41 -6.52 -10.77
C LEU A 111 5.43 -7.97 -10.28
N VAL A 112 4.33 -8.69 -10.50
CA VAL A 112 4.13 -10.05 -9.98
C VAL A 112 4.07 -11.10 -11.09
N GLY A 113 4.36 -10.70 -12.33
CA GLY A 113 4.26 -11.57 -13.51
C GLY A 113 5.29 -12.71 -13.54
N GLY A 114 6.37 -12.61 -12.75
CA GLY A 114 7.38 -13.67 -12.61
C GLY A 114 7.04 -14.75 -11.58
N TYR A 115 5.95 -14.61 -10.81
CA TYR A 115 5.58 -15.58 -9.78
C TYR A 115 4.74 -16.72 -10.36
N TYR A 116 5.04 -17.95 -9.97
CA TYR A 116 4.22 -19.11 -10.30
C TYR A 116 2.90 -19.09 -9.52
N ILE A 117 1.83 -19.63 -10.13
CA ILE A 117 0.51 -19.78 -9.50
C ILE A 117 0.51 -21.02 -8.60
N ILE A 118 1.13 -20.91 -7.44
CA ILE A 118 1.18 -21.96 -6.40
C ILE A 118 0.73 -21.40 -5.05
N PRO A 119 0.17 -22.22 -4.13
CA PRO A 119 -0.36 -21.75 -2.85
C PRO A 119 0.65 -20.91 -2.05
N SER A 120 1.89 -21.40 -1.95
CA SER A 120 3.00 -20.78 -1.20
C SER A 120 3.33 -19.35 -1.66
N ASN A 121 3.03 -19.02 -2.91
CA ASN A 121 3.30 -17.69 -3.47
C ASN A 121 2.23 -16.67 -3.13
N TYR A 122 1.07 -17.07 -2.60
CA TYR A 122 -0.01 -16.13 -2.32
C TYR A 122 0.42 -15.05 -1.32
N ALA A 123 0.98 -15.45 -0.18
CA ALA A 123 1.49 -14.55 0.84
C ALA A 123 2.59 -13.63 0.28
N LEU A 124 3.54 -14.20 -0.48
CA LEU A 124 4.64 -13.45 -1.09
C LEU A 124 4.15 -12.38 -2.07
N VAL A 125 3.25 -12.75 -2.98
CA VAL A 125 2.68 -11.83 -3.98
C VAL A 125 1.88 -10.72 -3.30
N LYS A 126 1.08 -11.07 -2.29
CA LYS A 126 0.35 -10.09 -1.45
C LYS A 126 1.31 -9.09 -0.80
N ASP A 127 2.38 -9.57 -0.18
CA ASP A 127 3.35 -8.72 0.51
C ASP A 127 4.14 -7.83 -0.45
N VAL A 128 4.47 -8.31 -1.65
CA VAL A 128 5.13 -7.51 -2.69
C VAL A 128 4.23 -6.36 -3.14
N LEU A 129 2.95 -6.65 -3.38
CA LEU A 129 1.98 -5.62 -3.75
C LEU A 129 1.75 -4.61 -2.63
N LYS A 130 1.56 -5.07 -1.38
CA LYS A 130 1.46 -4.19 -0.21
C LYS A 130 2.71 -3.33 -0.05
N ARG A 131 3.92 -3.90 -0.05
CA ARG A 131 5.16 -3.10 0.07
C ARG A 131 5.31 -2.02 -1.01
N LYS A 132 4.83 -2.28 -2.23
CA LYS A 132 4.91 -1.31 -3.32
C LYS A 132 3.82 -0.23 -3.22
N TYR A 133 2.56 -0.64 -3.01
CA TYR A 133 1.39 0.20 -3.20
C TYR A 133 0.70 0.63 -1.90
N ASP A 134 0.87 -0.13 -0.82
CA ASP A 134 0.43 0.21 0.52
C ASP A 134 1.36 1.27 1.11
N ARG A 135 1.17 2.50 0.64
CA ARG A 135 1.92 3.69 1.03
C ARG A 135 0.99 4.65 1.78
N PRO A 136 0.55 4.29 3.00
CA PRO A 136 -0.36 5.15 3.76
C PRO A 136 0.24 6.54 4.00
N ASN A 137 1.55 6.62 4.22
CA ASN A 137 2.28 7.90 4.36
C ASN A 137 2.20 8.81 3.11
N ARG A 138 2.02 8.25 1.91
CA ARG A 138 1.88 9.04 0.68
C ARG A 138 0.47 9.60 0.55
N LEU A 139 -0.54 8.81 0.90
CA LEU A 139 -1.94 9.27 0.97
C LEU A 139 -2.08 10.38 2.02
N VAL A 140 -1.49 10.20 3.20
CA VAL A 140 -1.46 11.23 4.25
C VAL A 140 -0.80 12.51 3.74
N LYS A 141 0.36 12.44 3.07
CA LYS A 141 1.02 13.62 2.48
C LYS A 141 0.17 14.31 1.41
N GLU A 142 -0.56 13.55 0.60
CA GLU A 142 -1.40 14.12 -0.45
C GLU A 142 -2.64 14.81 0.13
N LEU A 143 -3.34 14.15 1.06
CA LEU A 143 -4.47 14.72 1.80
C LEU A 143 -4.07 15.93 2.65
N TYR A 144 -2.87 15.88 3.23
CA TYR A 144 -2.27 17.02 3.92
C TYR A 144 -1.96 18.19 2.96
N GLY A 145 -1.44 17.89 1.78
CA GLY A 145 -1.23 18.89 0.72
C GLY A 145 -2.54 19.52 0.26
N GLU A 146 -3.60 18.71 0.14
CA GLU A 146 -4.94 19.19 -0.20
C GLU A 146 -5.50 20.13 0.88
N LEU A 147 -5.34 19.77 2.16
CA LEU A 147 -5.72 20.61 3.30
C LEU A 147 -4.98 21.97 3.30
N ILE A 148 -3.68 21.98 3.03
CA ILE A 148 -2.89 23.21 2.92
C ILE A 148 -3.35 24.06 1.72
N ALA A 149 -3.71 23.42 0.60
CA ALA A 149 -4.12 24.08 -0.62
C ALA A 149 -5.52 24.70 -0.55
N LEU A 150 -6.36 24.32 0.43
CA LEU A 150 -7.66 24.94 0.64
C LEU A 150 -7.52 26.47 0.81
N LYS A 151 -8.35 27.23 0.10
CA LYS A 151 -8.36 28.70 0.20
C LYS A 151 -8.96 29.15 1.53
N THR A 152 -8.47 30.28 2.04
CA THR A 152 -9.12 30.99 3.16
C THR A 152 -10.55 31.35 2.78
N VAL A 153 -11.48 31.14 3.69
CA VAL A 153 -12.91 31.30 3.44
C VAL A 153 -13.51 32.39 4.32
N ASP A 154 -14.39 33.19 3.73
CA ASP A 154 -15.26 34.09 4.48
C ASP A 154 -16.42 33.30 5.12
N ASN A 155 -17.18 33.92 6.03
CA ASN A 155 -18.31 33.27 6.73
C ASN A 155 -19.34 32.60 5.81
N ARG A 156 -19.48 33.04 4.54
CA ARG A 156 -20.39 32.43 3.55
C ARG A 156 -19.85 31.14 2.93
N GLY A 157 -18.53 30.97 2.91
CA GLY A 157 -17.86 29.77 2.37
C GLY A 157 -17.56 28.71 3.43
N LEU A 158 -17.78 29.03 4.71
CA LEU A 158 -17.52 28.16 5.85
C LEU A 158 -18.17 26.76 5.74
N PRO A 159 -19.43 26.60 5.28
CA PRO A 159 -20.04 25.28 5.16
C PRO A 159 -19.33 24.39 4.13
N LYS A 160 -18.96 24.95 2.97
CA LYS A 160 -18.25 24.21 1.92
C LYS A 160 -16.86 23.79 2.38
N PHE A 161 -16.16 24.69 3.09
CA PHE A 161 -14.86 24.37 3.68
C PHE A 161 -14.97 23.27 4.74
N ALA A 162 -15.99 23.32 5.60
CA ALA A 162 -16.22 22.25 6.59
C ALA A 162 -16.45 20.90 5.92
N THR A 163 -17.25 20.82 4.86
CA THR A 163 -17.47 19.58 4.10
C THR A 163 -16.18 19.05 3.47
N GLU A 164 -15.31 19.91 2.91
CA GLU A 164 -14.03 19.48 2.34
C GLU A 164 -13.05 18.99 3.42
N VAL A 165 -12.99 19.68 4.57
CA VAL A 165 -12.19 19.23 5.70
C VAL A 165 -12.71 17.89 6.23
N GLU A 166 -14.01 17.75 6.46
CA GLU A 166 -14.63 16.49 6.90
C GLU A 166 -14.35 15.35 5.91
N ARG A 167 -14.43 15.61 4.60
CA ARG A 167 -14.09 14.63 3.56
C ARG A 167 -12.64 14.17 3.68
N ILE A 168 -11.70 15.09 3.87
CA ILE A 168 -10.27 14.78 4.02
C ILE A 168 -10.04 13.93 5.28
N PHE A 169 -10.66 14.30 6.40
CA PHE A 169 -10.52 13.56 7.66
C PHE A 169 -11.14 12.16 7.60
N GLN A 170 -12.32 11.99 6.98
CA GLN A 170 -12.90 10.67 6.77
C GLN A 170 -11.99 9.76 5.91
N GLN A 171 -11.29 10.33 4.92
CA GLN A 171 -10.33 9.58 4.11
C GLN A 171 -9.05 9.22 4.89
N LEU A 172 -8.61 10.07 5.80
CA LEU A 172 -7.49 9.77 6.72
C LEU A 172 -7.87 8.68 7.72
N GLU A 173 -9.09 8.72 8.28
CA GLU A 173 -9.61 7.71 9.20
C GLU A 173 -9.76 6.35 8.50
N GLY A 174 -10.31 6.34 7.28
CA GLY A 174 -10.40 5.13 6.44
C GLY A 174 -9.05 4.55 6.03
N ALA A 175 -7.95 5.33 6.11
CA ALA A 175 -6.59 4.86 5.87
C ALA A 175 -5.91 4.26 7.12
N ASN A 176 -6.60 4.23 8.26
CA ASN A 176 -6.15 3.67 9.54
C ASN A 176 -4.76 4.21 9.99
N GLN A 177 -4.50 5.50 9.74
CA GLN A 177 -3.25 6.16 10.12
C GLN A 177 -3.41 7.02 11.36
N PRO A 178 -2.39 7.10 12.23
CA PRO A 178 -2.38 8.04 13.34
C PRO A 178 -2.32 9.48 12.79
N VAL A 179 -3.43 10.19 12.87
CA VAL A 179 -3.53 11.59 12.52
C VAL A 179 -2.97 12.39 13.70
N GLU A 180 -1.81 13.04 13.54
CA GLU A 180 -1.28 13.98 14.54
C GLU A 180 -2.17 15.23 14.63
N VAL A 181 -3.26 15.12 15.40
CA VAL A 181 -4.35 16.10 15.54
C VAL A 181 -3.86 17.55 15.68
N GLY A 182 -2.76 17.76 16.41
CA GLY A 182 -2.21 19.09 16.68
C GLY A 182 -1.70 19.85 15.45
N ILE A 183 -1.23 19.16 14.40
CA ILE A 183 -0.79 19.84 13.17
C ILE A 183 -2.00 20.28 12.35
N TYR A 184 -3.03 19.45 12.27
CA TYR A 184 -4.22 19.73 11.48
C TYR A 184 -5.09 20.84 12.10
N GLU A 185 -5.25 20.84 13.43
CA GLU A 185 -5.96 21.93 14.13
C GLU A 185 -5.36 23.30 13.80
N ARG A 186 -4.03 23.42 13.83
CA ARG A 186 -3.33 24.68 13.58
C ARG A 186 -3.52 25.19 12.15
N ILE A 187 -3.54 24.28 11.18
CA ILE A 187 -3.76 24.61 9.76
C ILE A 187 -5.21 25.05 9.55
N ILE A 188 -6.18 24.33 10.12
CA ILE A 188 -7.60 24.69 10.05
C ILE A 188 -7.82 26.06 10.69
N GLU A 189 -7.27 26.29 11.89
CA GLU A 189 -7.35 27.58 12.57
C GLU A 189 -6.77 28.71 11.70
N PHE A 190 -5.64 28.48 11.02
CA PHE A 190 -5.05 29.49 10.13
C PHE A 190 -5.91 29.80 8.88
N LYS A 191 -6.79 28.87 8.47
CA LYS A 191 -7.66 29.02 7.28
C LYS A 191 -9.04 29.60 7.61
N LEU A 192 -9.43 29.61 8.88
CA LEU A 192 -10.71 30.14 9.35
C LEU A 192 -10.69 31.67 9.46
N PRO A 193 -11.82 32.34 9.19
CA PRO A 193 -11.91 33.78 9.36
C PRO A 193 -11.80 34.16 10.84
N TYR A 194 -11.14 35.28 11.13
CA TYR A 194 -10.85 35.76 12.50
C TYR A 194 -12.07 35.77 13.42
N GLN A 195 -13.24 36.15 12.91
CA GLN A 195 -14.47 36.17 13.70
C GLN A 195 -14.94 34.78 14.16
N THR A 196 -14.67 33.74 13.37
CA THR A 196 -14.96 32.35 13.74
C THR A 196 -13.96 31.84 14.78
N LEU A 197 -12.69 32.22 14.65
CA LEU A 197 -11.65 31.90 15.63
C LEU A 197 -11.94 32.52 16.99
N LEU A 198 -12.38 33.79 17.02
CA LEU A 198 -12.71 34.49 18.25
C LEU A 198 -13.82 33.75 19.03
N ARG A 199 -14.90 33.37 18.34
CA ARG A 199 -16.02 32.61 18.92
C ARG A 199 -15.62 31.21 19.38
N LEU A 200 -14.71 30.54 18.66
CA LEU A 200 -14.18 29.24 19.07
C LEU A 200 -13.29 29.34 20.31
N ALA A 201 -12.44 30.38 20.40
CA ALA A 201 -11.60 30.64 21.55
C ALA A 201 -12.41 30.98 22.81
N GLU A 202 -13.50 31.75 22.66
CA GLU A 202 -14.46 32.03 23.74
C GLU A 202 -15.13 30.74 24.24
N ARG A 203 -15.53 29.83 23.34
CA ARG A 203 -16.13 28.55 23.70
C ARG A 203 -15.17 27.53 24.34
N LYS A 204 -13.90 27.50 23.91
CA LYS A 204 -12.87 26.63 24.53
C LYS A 204 -12.59 27.08 25.98
N ARG A 205 -12.62 28.38 26.27
CA ARG A 205 -12.48 28.90 27.65
C ARG A 205 -13.64 28.48 28.55
N THR A 206 -14.88 28.48 28.06
CA THR A 206 -16.06 28.08 28.86
C THR A 206 -16.21 26.57 29.13
N LYS A 207 -15.37 25.71 28.53
CA LYS A 207 -15.40 24.24 28.73
C LYS A 207 -14.31 23.74 29.67
N THR A 208 -13.44 24.62 30.17
CA THR A 208 -12.31 24.28 31.03
C THR A 208 -12.53 24.72 32.49
N ASP A 209 -13.71 25.29 32.78
CA ASP A 209 -14.27 25.48 34.13
C ASP A 209 -15.37 24.44 34.36
#